data_AF-A0A6P5JD60-F1
#
_entry.id   AF-A0A6P5JD60-F1
#
_cell.length_a   1.000
_cell.length_b   1.000
_cell.length_c   1.000
_cell.angle_alpha   90.00
_cell.angle_beta   90.00
_cell.angle_gamma   90.00
#
_symmetry.space_group_name_H-M   'P 1'
#
loop_
_entity.id
_entity.type
_entity.pdbx_description
1 polymer ?
#
loop_
_entity_poly.entity_id
_entity_poly.type
_entity_poly.pdbx_seq_one_letter_code
_entity_poly.pdbx_strand_id
1 'polypeptide(L)'
;MKLRRARWLQKIDAIKAAEETRKAEARRKATAVVGDLHPLMEALPELSELVTAGQSRRKVKRCVHGAPRQKAEPTDFSRMTPAQKRKLLDDEMVRFQEVVASPSYQADPLRAIGEHLSKRLRQEEGRRL
;
A
#
# COMPACT_ATOMS: atom_id res chain seq x y z
N MET A 1 31.46 25.18 -40.59
CA MET A 1 32.27 24.17 -39.85
C MET A 1 31.78 23.85 -38.42
N LYS A 2 31.24 24.81 -37.65
CA LYS A 2 30.85 24.59 -36.23
C LYS A 2 29.70 23.57 -36.02
N LEU A 3 28.70 23.57 -36.90
CA LEU A 3 27.55 22.63 -36.85
C LEU A 3 27.96 21.16 -36.97
N ARG A 4 28.93 20.86 -37.84
CA ARG A 4 29.44 19.49 -38.02
C ARG A 4 30.13 18.98 -36.76
N ARG A 5 30.91 19.82 -36.09
CA ARG A 5 31.54 19.50 -34.79
C ARG A 5 30.50 19.26 -33.70
N ALA A 6 29.45 20.08 -33.63
CA ALA A 6 28.38 19.91 -32.65
C ALA A 6 27.62 18.59 -32.83
N ARG A 7 27.22 18.27 -34.08
CA ARG A 7 26.56 16.99 -34.39
C ARG A 7 27.45 15.78 -34.10
N TRP A 8 28.76 15.91 -34.32
CA TRP A 8 29.70 14.84 -34.02
C TRP A 8 29.85 14.61 -32.51
N LEU A 9 29.98 15.68 -31.72
CA LEU A 9 30.02 15.58 -30.26
C LEU A 9 28.72 14.99 -29.71
N GLN A 10 27.56 15.44 -30.19
CA GLN A 10 26.27 14.87 -29.82
C GLN A 10 26.17 13.37 -30.12
N LYS A 11 26.73 12.92 -31.25
CA LYS A 11 26.80 11.49 -31.58
C LYS A 11 27.70 10.71 -30.64
N ILE A 12 28.86 11.27 -30.26
CA ILE A 12 29.77 10.66 -29.28
C ILE A 12 29.08 10.55 -27.92
N ASP A 13 28.40 11.61 -27.47
CA ASP A 13 27.73 11.63 -26.17
C ASP A 13 26.56 10.65 -26.13
N ALA A 14 25.80 10.53 -27.22
CA ALA A 14 24.74 9.53 -27.34
C ALA A 14 25.27 8.09 -27.27
N ILE A 15 26.41 7.80 -27.91
CA ILE A 15 27.05 6.48 -27.84
C ILE A 15 27.53 6.19 -26.42
N LYS A 16 28.19 7.15 -25.76
CA LYS A 16 28.66 7.00 -24.38
C LYS A 16 27.50 6.77 -23.41
N ALA A 17 26.39 7.50 -23.58
CA ALA A 17 25.19 7.31 -22.76
C ALA A 17 24.58 5.91 -22.95
N ALA A 18 24.54 5.42 -24.19
CA ALA A 18 24.06 4.07 -24.50
C ALA A 18 24.99 2.97 -23.92
N GLU A 19 26.31 3.18 -23.91
CA GLU A 19 27.25 2.24 -23.31
C GLU A 19 27.15 2.21 -21.77
N GLU A 20 26.98 3.35 -21.13
CA GLU A 20 26.86 3.43 -19.67
C GLU A 20 25.56 2.79 -19.17
N THR A 21 24.44 2.99 -19.87
CA THR A 21 23.16 2.33 -19.58
C THR A 21 23.27 0.80 -19.70
N ARG A 22 23.88 0.30 -20.79
CA ARG A 22 24.13 -1.14 -20.97
C ARG A 22 25.02 -1.74 -19.88
N LYS A 23 26.06 -1.02 -19.46
CA LYS A 23 26.96 -1.46 -18.37
C LYS A 23 26.24 -1.47 -17.03
N ALA A 24 25.40 -0.47 -16.75
CA ALA A 24 24.57 -0.41 -15.55
C ALA A 24 23.57 -1.57 -15.52
N GLU A 25 22.90 -1.89 -16.63
CA GLU A 25 22.02 -3.05 -16.75
C GLU A 25 22.74 -4.39 -16.53
N ALA A 26 23.94 -4.56 -17.09
CA ALA A 26 24.74 -5.76 -16.87
C ALA A 26 25.14 -5.92 -15.40
N ARG A 27 25.49 -4.82 -14.73
CA ARG A 27 25.77 -4.81 -13.29
C ARG A 27 24.53 -5.16 -12.47
N ARG A 28 23.38 -4.57 -12.81
CA ARG A 28 22.09 -4.86 -12.16
C ARG A 28 21.72 -6.34 -12.25
N LYS A 29 21.84 -6.93 -13.44
CA LYS A 29 21.60 -8.37 -13.71
C LYS A 29 22.58 -9.30 -12.98
N ALA A 30 23.80 -8.84 -12.69
CA ALA A 30 24.82 -9.63 -11.99
C ALA A 30 24.71 -9.58 -10.46
N THR A 31 24.04 -8.58 -9.89
CA THR A 31 23.75 -8.53 -8.44
C THR A 31 22.65 -9.53 -8.09
N ALA A 32 23.04 -10.70 -7.59
CA ALA A 32 22.13 -11.79 -7.26
C ALA A 32 21.32 -11.59 -5.95
N VAL A 33 21.67 -10.59 -5.12
CA VAL A 33 21.10 -10.42 -3.79
C VAL A 33 20.49 -9.03 -3.66
N VAL A 34 19.16 -9.02 -3.45
CA VAL A 34 18.20 -7.91 -3.44
C VAL A 34 17.83 -7.43 -4.84
N GLY A 35 16.58 -7.72 -5.24
CA GLY A 35 16.05 -7.41 -6.56
C GLY A 35 16.27 -5.96 -6.98
N ASP A 36 16.52 -5.79 -8.28
CA ASP A 36 16.76 -4.48 -8.89
C ASP A 36 15.65 -3.48 -8.52
N LEU A 37 16.02 -2.37 -7.88
CA LEU A 37 15.09 -1.30 -7.46
C LEU A 37 14.88 -0.26 -8.57
N HIS A 38 15.66 -0.32 -9.65
CA HIS A 38 15.54 0.60 -10.77
C HIS A 38 14.15 0.60 -11.45
N PRO A 39 13.47 -0.54 -11.65
CA PRO A 39 12.12 -0.57 -12.20
C PRO A 39 11.11 0.25 -11.39
N LEU A 40 11.28 0.33 -10.06
CA LEU A 40 10.40 1.13 -9.20
C LEU A 40 10.63 2.63 -9.40
N MET A 41 11.85 3.03 -9.72
CA MET A 41 12.19 4.44 -9.97
C MET A 41 11.75 4.87 -11.36
N GLU A 42 11.89 4.01 -12.37
CA GLU A 42 11.46 4.28 -13.75
C GLU A 42 9.93 4.36 -13.87
N ALA A 43 9.19 3.56 -13.09
CA ALA A 43 7.73 3.58 -13.07
C ALA A 43 7.13 4.84 -12.43
N LEU A 44 7.95 5.76 -11.90
CA LEU A 44 7.46 7.02 -11.33
C LEU A 44 7.34 8.09 -12.42
N PRO A 45 6.23 8.85 -12.46
CA PRO A 45 6.06 9.94 -13.41
C PRO A 45 7.09 11.05 -13.16
N GLU A 46 7.53 11.69 -14.25
CA GLU A 46 8.45 12.82 -14.16
C GLU A 46 7.77 14.03 -13.50
N LEU A 47 8.56 14.89 -12.84
CA LEU A 47 8.01 16.08 -12.16
C LEU A 47 7.25 17.01 -13.13
N SER A 48 7.64 17.06 -14.40
CA SER A 48 6.97 17.76 -15.50
C SER A 48 5.56 17.22 -15.76
N GLU A 49 5.41 15.89 -15.79
CA GLU A 49 4.14 15.18 -15.95
C GLU A 49 3.23 15.39 -14.74
N LEU A 50 3.79 15.45 -13.53
CA LEU A 50 3.04 15.75 -12.31
C LEU A 50 2.51 17.19 -12.27
N VAL A 51 3.31 18.17 -12.72
CA VAL A 51 2.89 19.59 -12.78
C VAL A 51 1.78 19.79 -13.80
N THR A 52 1.87 19.15 -14.97
CA THR A 52 0.85 19.23 -16.03
C THR A 52 -0.42 18.45 -15.67
N ALA A 53 -0.30 17.24 -15.12
CA ALA A 53 -1.44 16.47 -14.60
C ALA A 53 -2.12 17.16 -13.40
N GLY A 54 -1.35 17.88 -12.58
CA GLY A 54 -1.85 18.69 -11.46
C GLY A 54 -2.68 19.91 -11.88
N GLN A 55 -2.49 20.43 -13.10
CA GLN A 55 -3.29 21.54 -13.63
C GLN A 55 -4.68 21.08 -14.11
N SER A 56 -4.79 19.87 -14.64
CA SER A 56 -6.08 19.25 -15.05
C SER A 56 -6.99 18.92 -13.87
N ARG A 57 -6.42 18.56 -12.70
CA ARG A 57 -7.20 18.19 -11.49
C ARG A 57 -7.68 19.36 -10.63
N ARG A 58 -7.56 20.62 -11.08
CA ARG A 58 -8.01 21.80 -10.32
C ARG A 58 -9.53 22.05 -10.31
N LYS A 59 -10.35 21.04 -10.64
CA LYS A 59 -11.80 21.01 -10.35
C LYS A 59 -12.18 19.85 -9.44
N VAL A 60 -11.51 19.69 -8.29
CA VAL A 60 -12.17 19.08 -7.13
C VAL A 60 -12.34 20.19 -6.11
N LYS A 61 -13.61 20.55 -5.89
CA LYS A 61 -14.05 21.60 -4.97
C LYS A 61 -13.33 21.40 -3.63
N ARG A 62 -12.48 22.36 -3.26
CA ARG A 62 -12.03 22.53 -1.89
C ARG A 62 -13.26 22.92 -1.08
N CYS A 63 -13.95 21.94 -0.52
CA CYS A 63 -14.89 22.19 0.58
C CYS A 63 -14.05 22.39 1.84
N VAL A 64 -13.45 23.57 1.95
CA VAL A 64 -13.28 24.19 3.26
C VAL A 64 -14.69 24.58 3.67
N HIS A 65 -15.24 23.96 4.72
CA HIS A 65 -16.19 24.50 5.72
C HIS A 65 -16.73 23.34 6.58
N GLY A 66 -16.12 23.12 7.74
CA GLY A 66 -16.87 22.96 9.00
C GLY A 66 -17.57 21.65 9.35
N ALA A 67 -17.25 20.49 8.76
CA ALA A 67 -17.79 19.21 9.23
C ALA A 67 -16.67 18.20 9.54
N PRO A 68 -16.55 17.69 10.78
CA PRO A 68 -15.65 16.58 11.05
C PRO A 68 -16.21 15.36 10.32
N ARG A 69 -15.63 15.02 9.17
CA ARG A 69 -15.79 13.69 8.60
C ARG A 69 -15.24 12.74 9.66
N GLN A 70 -16.14 12.04 10.36
CA GLN A 70 -15.78 10.92 11.21
C GLN A 70 -14.91 10.01 10.36
N LYS A 71 -13.60 9.98 10.65
CA LYS A 71 -12.71 9.05 9.98
C LYS A 71 -13.23 7.68 10.41
N ALA A 72 -13.71 6.89 9.45
CA ALA A 72 -14.05 5.50 9.70
C ALA A 72 -12.88 4.89 10.48
N GLU A 73 -13.19 4.19 11.56
CA GLU A 73 -12.17 3.69 12.47
C GLU A 73 -11.15 2.90 11.64
N PRO A 74 -9.84 3.22 11.73
CA PRO A 74 -8.85 2.56 10.90
C PRO A 74 -8.91 1.06 11.14
N THR A 75 -9.54 0.30 10.25
CA THR A 75 -9.76 -1.14 10.43
C THR A 75 -8.44 -1.93 10.41
N ASP A 76 -7.38 -1.31 9.88
CA ASP A 76 -6.05 -1.89 9.75
C ASP A 76 -5.17 -1.50 10.95
N PHE A 77 -4.79 -2.51 11.75
CA PHE A 77 -3.96 -2.37 12.95
C PHE A 77 -2.65 -1.62 12.68
N SER A 78 -2.03 -1.80 11.51
CA SER A 78 -0.76 -1.14 11.19
C SER A 78 -0.86 0.40 11.13
N ARG A 79 -2.06 0.92 10.81
CA ARG A 79 -2.35 2.35 10.62
C ARG A 79 -2.88 3.05 11.87
N MET A 80 -3.15 2.29 12.93
CA MET A 80 -3.70 2.81 14.19
C MET A 80 -2.63 3.52 15.03
N THR A 81 -3.04 4.58 15.75
CA THR A 81 -2.22 5.18 16.80
C THR A 81 -2.06 4.22 17.99
N PRO A 82 -1.01 4.37 18.84
CA PRO A 82 -0.82 3.48 19.99
C PRO A 82 -2.01 3.45 20.96
N ALA A 83 -2.68 4.58 21.18
CA ALA A 83 -3.87 4.65 22.02
C ALA A 83 -5.06 3.87 21.45
N GLN A 84 -5.26 3.94 20.13
CA GLN A 84 -6.29 3.17 19.42
C GLN A 84 -6.01 1.67 19.48
N LYS A 85 -4.75 1.26 19.29
CA LYS A 85 -4.33 -0.15 19.42
C LYS A 85 -4.65 -0.69 20.80
N ARG A 86 -4.30 0.07 21.85
CA ARG A 86 -4.57 -0.33 23.24
C ARG A 86 -6.06 -0.49 23.49
N LYS A 87 -6.87 0.49 23.06
CA LYS A 87 -8.33 0.40 23.18
C LYS A 87 -8.90 -0.83 22.47
N LEU A 88 -8.47 -1.11 21.24
CA LEU A 88 -8.89 -2.30 20.50
C LEU A 88 -8.56 -3.59 21.28
N LEU A 89 -7.35 -3.69 21.82
CA LEU A 89 -6.94 -4.85 22.62
C LEU A 89 -7.74 -4.97 23.91
N ASP A 90 -7.99 -3.87 24.61
CA ASP A 90 -8.82 -3.85 25.82
C ASP A 90 -10.25 -4.34 25.51
N ASP A 91 -10.84 -3.86 24.41
CA ASP A 91 -12.17 -4.27 23.96
C ASP A 91 -12.21 -5.77 23.56
N GLU A 92 -11.16 -6.28 22.90
CA GLU A 92 -11.04 -7.72 22.58
C GLU A 92 -10.83 -8.57 23.83
N MET A 93 -10.06 -8.09 24.81
CA MET A 93 -9.85 -8.79 26.07
C MET A 93 -11.16 -8.98 26.83
N VAL A 94 -12.02 -7.96 26.86
CA VAL A 94 -13.35 -8.06 27.48
C VAL A 94 -14.19 -9.11 26.76
N ARG A 95 -14.28 -9.06 25.42
CA ARG A 95 -15.00 -10.07 24.62
C ARG A 95 -14.50 -11.48 24.88
N PHE A 96 -13.18 -11.65 24.94
CA PHE A 96 -12.58 -12.96 25.17
C PHE A 96 -12.89 -13.50 26.57
N GLN A 97 -12.83 -12.65 27.59
CA GLN A 97 -13.19 -13.03 28.95
C GLN A 97 -14.65 -13.49 29.05
N GLU A 98 -15.58 -12.83 28.36
CA GLU A 98 -16.98 -13.24 28.30
C GLU A 98 -17.15 -14.63 27.67
N VAL A 99 -16.43 -14.92 26.59
CA VAL A 99 -16.47 -16.24 25.94
C VAL A 99 -15.89 -17.32 26.86
N VAL A 100 -14.75 -17.05 27.51
CA VAL A 100 -14.12 -18.01 28.44
C VAL A 100 -14.99 -18.25 29.68
N ALA A 101 -15.72 -17.24 30.13
CA ALA A 101 -16.68 -17.37 31.24
C ALA A 101 -17.95 -18.13 30.85
N SER A 102 -18.23 -18.31 29.55
CA SER A 102 -19.45 -18.97 29.08
C SER A 102 -19.41 -20.48 29.38
N PRO A 103 -20.44 -21.05 30.05
CA PRO A 103 -20.45 -22.46 30.42
C PRO A 103 -20.35 -23.43 29.24
N SER A 104 -20.91 -23.07 28.07
CA SER A 104 -20.82 -23.86 26.85
C SER A 104 -19.38 -23.99 26.34
N TYR A 105 -18.59 -22.91 26.44
CA TYR A 105 -17.19 -22.89 26.06
C TYR A 105 -16.32 -23.67 27.07
N GLN A 106 -16.65 -23.62 28.36
CA GLN A 106 -15.96 -24.41 29.39
C GLN A 106 -16.23 -25.91 29.27
N ALA A 107 -17.43 -26.30 28.85
CA ALA A 107 -17.80 -27.71 28.67
C ALA A 107 -17.13 -28.33 27.44
N ASP A 108 -17.19 -27.67 26.28
CA ASP A 108 -16.52 -28.11 25.06
C ASP A 108 -16.12 -26.90 24.19
N PRO A 109 -14.86 -26.44 24.28
CA PRO A 109 -14.42 -25.24 23.59
C PRO A 109 -14.38 -25.43 22.07
N LEU A 110 -14.00 -26.61 21.57
CA LEU A 110 -13.88 -26.86 20.14
C LEU A 110 -15.25 -26.84 19.46
N ARG A 111 -16.26 -27.44 20.11
CA ARG A 111 -17.64 -27.40 19.61
C ARG A 111 -18.22 -26.00 19.64
N ALA A 112 -18.02 -25.24 20.73
CA ALA A 112 -18.50 -23.86 20.83
C ALA A 112 -17.90 -22.97 19.72
N ILE A 113 -16.61 -23.13 19.43
CA ILE A 113 -15.94 -22.44 18.31
C ILE A 113 -16.54 -22.87 16.97
N GLY A 114 -16.72 -24.18 16.74
CA GLY A 114 -17.31 -24.70 15.50
C GLY A 114 -18.71 -24.18 15.22
N GLU A 115 -19.56 -24.09 16.25
CA GLU A 115 -20.90 -23.51 16.15
C GLU A 115 -20.87 -22.01 15.82
N HIS A 116 -19.96 -21.25 16.45
CA HIS A 116 -19.78 -19.82 16.15
C HIS A 116 -19.34 -19.60 14.70
N LEU A 117 -18.32 -20.34 14.24
CA LEU A 117 -17.83 -20.25 12.86
C LEU A 117 -18.91 -20.62 11.83
N SER A 118 -19.68 -21.67 12.11
CA SER A 118 -20.80 -22.09 11.25
C SER A 118 -21.88 -21.01 11.13
N LYS A 119 -22.21 -20.32 12.23
CA LYS A 119 -23.15 -19.19 12.23
C LYS A 119 -22.62 -18.01 11.40
N ARG A 120 -21.34 -17.66 11.58
CA ARG A 120 -20.66 -16.59 10.82
C ARG A 120 -20.66 -16.88 9.31
N LEU A 121 -20.32 -18.10 8.92
CA LEU A 121 -20.29 -18.49 7.51
C LEU A 121 -21.65 -18.32 6.84
N ARG A 122 -22.73 -18.79 7.49
CA ARG A 122 -24.11 -18.64 6.98
C ARG A 122 -24.54 -17.17 6.85
N GLN A 123 -24.13 -16.31 7.78
CA GLN A 123 -24.42 -14.88 7.72
C GLN A 123 -23.70 -14.20 6.56
N GLU A 124 -22.45 -14.59 6.28
CA GLU A 124 -21.71 -14.08 5.12
C GLU A 124 -22.30 -14.57 3.80
N GLU A 125 -22.72 -15.84 3.72
CA GLU A 125 -23.42 -16.40 2.55
C GLU A 125 -24.73 -15.67 2.27
N GLY A 126 -25.55 -15.41 3.29
CA GLY A 126 -26.80 -14.66 3.16
C GLY A 126 -26.62 -13.18 2.83
N ARG A 127 -25.43 -12.62 3.00
CA ARG A 127 -25.11 -11.22 2.66
C ARG A 127 -24.59 -11.06 1.23
N ARG A 128 -24.25 -12.16 0.56
CA ARG A 128 -23.77 -12.20 -0.84
C ARG A 128 -24.89 -12.38 -1.85
N LEU A 129 -26.09 -12.76 -1.41
CA LEU A 129 -27.32 -12.82 -2.20
C LEU A 129 -28.12 -11.53 -2.02
#